data_AF-A0A957Z880-F1
#
_entry.id   AF-A0A957Z880-F1
#
_cell.length_a   1.000
_cell.length_b   1.000
_cell.length_c   1.000
_cell.angle_alpha   90.00
_cell.angle_beta   90.00
_cell.angle_gamma   90.00
#
_symmetry.space_group_name_H-M   'P 1'
#
loop_
_entity.id
_entity.type
_entity.pdbx_description
1 polymer ?
#
loop_
_entity_poly.entity_id
_entity_poly.type
_entity_poly.pdbx_seq_one_letter_code
_entity_poly.pdbx_strand_id
1 'polypeptide(L)'
;MDTVEQARVYARTAYRITLQGSLDERWSDWLDGMAVVRTDGHGAQVQTVLEGELADQSALVGVLGVLQGVGLGVLGVEYLGRNQRAIDLKDEL
;
A
#
# COMPACT_ATOMS: atom_id res chain seq x y z
N MET A 1 -26.65 -2.78 22.26
CA MET A 1 -25.64 -3.86 22.20
C MET A 1 -25.51 -4.20 20.73
N ASP A 2 -24.94 -3.23 20.02
CA ASP A 2 -25.03 -3.10 18.58
C ASP A 2 -24.15 -4.16 17.94
N THR A 3 -24.84 -5.05 17.24
CA THR A 3 -24.27 -6.10 16.42
C THR A 3 -23.26 -5.47 15.49
N VAL A 4 -21.99 -5.75 15.75
CA VAL A 4 -20.88 -5.51 14.83
C VAL A 4 -21.30 -6.08 13.47
N GLU A 5 -21.55 -5.19 12.51
CA GLU A 5 -21.76 -5.49 11.10
C GLU A 5 -20.45 -6.04 10.53
N GLN A 6 -20.14 -7.28 10.89
CA GLN A 6 -18.85 -7.95 10.69
C GLN A 6 -18.68 -8.48 9.24
N ALA A 7 -19.36 -7.88 8.27
CA ALA A 7 -19.33 -8.31 6.87
C ALA A 7 -18.93 -7.17 5.91
N ARG A 8 -17.75 -6.56 6.12
CA ARG A 8 -17.00 -5.84 5.08
C ARG A 8 -15.54 -6.33 5.02
N VAL A 9 -15.42 -7.64 5.17
CA VAL A 9 -14.19 -8.44 5.24
C VAL A 9 -13.34 -8.17 3.98
N TYR A 10 -12.22 -7.47 4.18
CA TYR A 10 -11.05 -7.39 3.27
C TYR A 10 -11.31 -7.01 1.81
N ALA A 11 -12.04 -5.92 1.58
CA ALA A 11 -12.02 -5.30 0.25
C ALA A 11 -10.65 -4.66 0.01
N ARG A 12 -10.08 -4.95 -1.16
CA ARG A 12 -8.77 -4.45 -1.60
C ARG A 12 -8.67 -2.94 -1.45
N THR A 13 -7.59 -2.47 -0.84
CA THR A 13 -7.39 -1.06 -0.48
C THR A 13 -6.11 -0.51 -1.07
N ALA A 14 -6.20 0.69 -1.64
CA ALA A 14 -5.06 1.38 -2.21
C ALA A 14 -4.30 2.14 -1.12
N TYR A 15 -2.99 1.99 -1.11
CA TYR A 15 -2.10 2.68 -0.19
C TYR A 15 -0.94 3.34 -0.93
N ARG A 16 -0.45 4.45 -0.34
CA ARG A 16 0.83 5.06 -0.66
C ARG A 16 1.74 4.96 0.56
N ILE A 17 2.96 4.46 0.37
CA ILE A 17 3.98 4.37 1.42
C ILE A 17 5.19 5.17 0.95
N THR A 18 5.63 6.12 1.76
CA THR A 18 6.80 6.94 1.46
C THR A 18 7.97 6.49 2.33
N LEU A 19 9.13 6.29 1.71
CA LEU A 19 10.34 5.76 2.33
C LEU A 19 11.50 6.74 2.19
N GLN A 20 12.36 6.78 3.20
CA GLN A 20 13.66 7.41 3.11
C GLN A 20 14.66 6.45 2.46
N GLY A 21 15.32 6.90 1.40
CA GLY A 21 16.26 6.11 0.61
C GLY A 21 15.65 5.62 -0.70
N SER A 22 16.40 4.76 -1.39
CA SER A 22 16.03 4.28 -2.71
C SER A 22 15.78 2.78 -2.71
N LEU A 23 14.64 2.37 -3.25
CA LEU A 23 14.33 0.98 -3.58
C LEU A 23 14.32 0.82 -5.11
N ASP A 24 14.74 -0.34 -5.59
CA ASP A 24 14.71 -0.70 -7.00
C ASP A 24 13.32 -1.24 -7.39
N GLU A 25 12.91 -1.05 -8.66
CA GLU A 25 11.61 -1.50 -9.16
C GLU A 25 11.37 -3.01 -9.00
N ARG A 26 12.44 -3.82 -8.98
CA ARG A 26 12.38 -5.27 -8.79
C ARG A 26 11.78 -5.71 -7.46
N TRP A 27 11.66 -4.80 -6.49
CA TRP A 27 11.00 -5.09 -5.22
C TRP A 27 9.48 -5.17 -5.32
N SER A 28 8.89 -4.75 -6.44
CA SER A 28 7.43 -4.80 -6.65
C SER A 28 6.86 -6.20 -6.36
N ASP A 29 7.51 -7.26 -6.85
CA ASP A 29 7.07 -8.65 -6.65
C ASP A 29 7.06 -9.08 -5.18
N TRP A 30 7.97 -8.53 -4.37
CA TRP A 30 8.10 -8.82 -2.94
C TRP A 30 7.16 -7.97 -2.08
N LEU A 31 6.61 -6.90 -2.65
CA LEU A 31 5.75 -5.92 -2.00
C LEU A 31 4.33 -6.01 -2.54
N ASP A 32 3.84 -7.23 -2.77
CA ASP A 32 2.47 -7.53 -3.21
C ASP A 32 2.06 -6.81 -4.51
N GLY A 33 3.03 -6.58 -5.41
CA GLY A 33 2.81 -5.90 -6.69
C GLY A 33 2.67 -4.39 -6.58
N MET A 34 3.04 -3.77 -5.46
CA MET A 34 3.07 -2.31 -5.35
C MET A 34 4.06 -1.71 -6.36
N ALA A 35 3.64 -0.68 -7.07
CA ALA A 35 4.49 0.10 -7.94
C ALA A 35 5.54 0.83 -7.10
N VAL A 36 6.81 0.69 -7.48
CA VAL A 36 7.95 1.33 -6.81
C VAL A 36 8.39 2.51 -7.66
N VAL A 37 8.23 3.73 -7.14
CA VAL A 37 8.64 4.96 -7.82
C VAL A 37 9.72 5.65 -7.00
N ARG A 38 10.92 5.74 -7.55
CA ARG A 38 11.98 6.54 -6.96
C ARG A 38 11.69 8.03 -7.18
N THR A 39 11.84 8.83 -6.13
CA THR A 39 11.70 10.29 -6.23
C THR A 39 12.94 10.96 -5.66
N ASP A 40 13.41 11.98 -6.37
CA ASP A 40 14.48 12.83 -5.87
C ASP A 40 13.83 13.84 -4.91
N GLY A 41 14.05 13.68 -3.60
CA GLY A 41 13.43 14.54 -2.60
C GLY A 41 13.91 15.98 -2.73
N HIS A 42 13.02 16.93 -2.43
CA HIS A 42 13.38 18.35 -2.31
C HIS A 42 14.46 18.51 -1.22
N GLY A 43 15.71 18.76 -1.63
CA GLY A 43 16.80 19.12 -0.71
C GLY A 43 17.86 18.05 -0.42
N ALA A 44 18.08 17.07 -1.30
CA ALA A 44 19.22 16.13 -1.33
C ALA A 44 19.08 14.75 -0.65
N GLN A 45 17.88 14.35 -0.21
CA GLN A 45 17.63 12.97 0.19
C GLN A 45 16.74 12.24 -0.83
N VAL A 46 17.23 11.11 -1.33
CA VAL A 46 16.46 10.23 -2.20
C VAL A 46 15.32 9.62 -1.39
N GLN A 47 14.13 9.56 -1.99
CA GLN A 47 12.96 8.92 -1.43
C GLN A 47 12.43 7.87 -2.41
N THR A 48 11.63 6.95 -1.87
CA THR A 48 10.89 5.98 -2.67
C THR A 48 9.44 6.06 -2.25
N VAL A 49 8.56 6.09 -3.24
CA VAL A 49 7.12 6.00 -3.05
C VAL A 49 6.67 4.65 -3.57
N LEU A 50 5.98 3.90 -2.72
CA LEU A 50 5.29 2.69 -3.09
C LEU A 50 3.80 3.00 -3.21
N GLU A 51 3.18 2.64 -4.32
CA GLU A 51 1.73 2.75 -4.48
C GLU A 51 1.14 1.47 -5.03
N GLY A 52 0.01 1.05 -4.46
CA GLY A 52 -0.66 -0.13 -4.99
C GLY A 52 -1.86 -0.54 -4.15
N GLU A 53 -2.57 -1.53 -4.68
CA GLU A 53 -3.70 -2.16 -4.03
C GLU A 53 -3.25 -3.39 -3.25
N LEU A 54 -3.48 -3.36 -1.94
CA LEU A 54 -3.22 -4.46 -1.05
C LEU A 54 -4.51 -5.22 -0.74
N ALA A 55 -4.40 -6.54 -0.63
CA ALA A 55 -5.54 -7.42 -0.36
C ALA A 55 -6.26 -7.03 0.94
N ASP A 56 -5.49 -6.71 1.98
CA ASP A 56 -5.99 -6.39 3.31
C ASP A 56 -4.94 -5.67 4.18
N GLN A 57 -5.26 -5.47 5.45
CA GLN A 57 -4.34 -4.90 6.43
C GLN A 57 -3.16 -5.82 6.78
N SER A 58 -3.30 -7.15 6.65
CA SER A 58 -2.19 -8.08 6.86
C SER A 58 -1.15 -7.99 5.76
N ALA A 59 -1.56 -7.79 4.51
CA ALA A 59 -0.68 -7.49 3.38
C ALA A 59 0.11 -6.19 3.61
N LEU A 60 -0.55 -5.13 4.10
CA LEU A 60 0.11 -3.88 4.50
C LEU A 60 1.17 -4.11 5.59
N VAL A 61 0.82 -4.86 6.64
CA VAL A 61 1.77 -5.18 7.72
C VAL A 61 2.95 -6.00 7.18
N GLY A 62 2.71 -6.93 6.24
CA GLY A 62 3.76 -7.70 5.57
C GLY A 62 4.73 -6.81 4.80
N VAL A 63 4.21 -5.88 3.99
CA VAL A 63 5.00 -4.88 3.26
C VAL A 63 5.85 -4.05 4.22
N LEU A 64 5.27 -3.53 5.30
CA LEU A 64 6.02 -2.76 6.32
C LEU A 64 7.09 -3.59 7.02
N GLY A 65 6.84 -4.88 7.26
CA GLY A 65 7.82 -5.81 7.81
C GLY A 65 9.02 -6.03 6.89
N VAL A 66 8.79 -6.20 5.59
CA VAL A 66 9.87 -6.33 4.59
C VAL A 66 10.72 -5.06 4.56
N LEU A 67 10.07 -3.89 4.53
CA LEU A 67 10.75 -2.58 4.52
C LEU A 67 11.61 -2.35 5.77
N GLN A 68 11.10 -2.76 6.93
CA GLN A 68 11.87 -2.70 8.17
C GLN A 68 13.05 -3.69 8.17
N GLY A 69 12.87 -4.88 7.59
CA GLY A 69 13.94 -5.88 7.44
C GLY A 69 15.11 -5.43 6.56
N VAL A 70 14.88 -4.56 5.56
CA VAL A 70 15.93 -3.98 4.72
C VAL A 70 16.53 -2.68 5.28
N GLY A 71 16.02 -2.18 6.41
CA GLY A 71 16.53 -0.98 7.07
C GLY A 71 16.11 0.34 6.41
N LEU A 72 15.06 0.34 5.56
CA LEU A 72 14.52 1.57 5.00
C LEU A 72 13.53 2.21 5.98
N GLY A 73 13.73 3.49 6.27
CA GLY A 73 12.85 4.25 7.15
C GLY A 73 11.52 4.58 6.46
N VAL A 74 10.40 4.21 7.07
CA VAL A 74 9.06 4.61 6.60
C VAL A 74 8.79 6.04 7.07
N LEU A 75 8.60 6.95 6.11
CA LEU A 75 8.29 8.36 6.35
C LEU A 75 6.79 8.60 6.46
N GLY A 76 5.97 7.79 5.80
CA GLY A 76 4.52 7.92 5.86
C GLY A 76 3.78 6.76 5.21
N VAL A 77 2.55 6.53 5.68
CA VAL A 77 1.59 5.59 5.10
C VAL A 77 0.27 6.34 4.93
N GLU A 78 -0.22 6.40 3.70
CA GLU A 78 -1.45 7.09 3.33
C GLU A 78 -2.45 6.09 2.75
N TYR A 79 -3.67 6.13 3.26
CA TYR A 79 -4.80 5.36 2.74
C TYR A 79 -5.48 6.14 1.61
N LEU A 80 -5.45 5.58 0.40
CA LEU A 80 -5.99 6.24 -0.81
C LEU A 80 -7.45 5.85 -1.09
N GLY A 81 -8.02 4.90 -0.35
CA GLY A 81 -9.40 4.44 -0.50
C GLY A 81 -9.54 2.97 -0.87
N ARG A 82 -10.78 2.48 -0.87
CA ARG A 82 -11.15 1.20 -1.49
C ARG A 82 -11.38 1.47 -2.97
N ASN A 83 -10.83 0.63 -3.86
CA ASN A 83 -11.21 0.72 -5.26
C ASN A 83 -12.65 0.21 -5.41
N GLN A 84 -13.59 1.16 -5.55
CA GLN A 84 -15.03 0.89 -5.60
C GLN A 84 -15.48 0.23 -6.92
N ARG A 85 -14.61 0.13 -7.94
CA ARG A 85 -15.01 -0.29 -9.30
C ARG A 85 -15.57 -1.72 -9.44
N ALA A 86 -15.35 -2.61 -8.48
CA ALA A 86 -15.82 -4.00 -8.58
C ALA A 86 -17.21 -4.24 -7.96
N ILE A 87 -17.73 -3.31 -7.15
CA ILE A 87 -18.98 -3.52 -6.39
C ILE A 87 -20.20 -2.89 -7.05
N ASP A 88 -20.02 -1.98 -8.02
CA ASP A 88 -21.14 -1.29 -8.68
C ASP A 88 -21.63 -1.98 -9.99
N LEU A 89 -20.96 -3.04 -10.46
CA LEU A 89 -21.31 -3.72 -11.74
C LEU A 89 -22.23 -4.95 -11.58
N LYS A 90 -22.69 -5.28 -10.37
CA LYS A 90 -23.61 -6.41 -10.13
C LYS A 90 -25.08 -6.00 -9.94
N ASP A 91 -25.38 -4.71 -9.88
CA ASP A 91 -26.74 -4.19 -9.69
C ASP A 91 -27.42 -3.73 -11.00
N GLU A 92 -26.78 -3.89 -12.17
CA GLU A 92 -27.36 -3.52 -13.49
C GLU A 92 -27.57 -4.71 -14.47
N LEU A 93 -27.83 -5.92 -13.97
CA LEU A 93 -28.33 -7.06 -14.78
C LEU A 93 -29.45 -7.81 -14.05
#